data_AF-A0A1Q5CYR4-F1
#
_entry.id   AF-A0A1Q5CYR4-F1
#
_cell.length_a   1.000
_cell.length_b   1.000
_cell.length_c   1.000
_cell.angle_alpha   90.00
_cell.angle_beta   90.00
_cell.angle_gamma   90.00
#
_symmetry.space_group_name_H-M   'P 1'
#
loop_
_entity.id
_entity.type
_entity.pdbx_description
1 polymer ?
#
loop_
_entity_poly.entity_id
_entity_poly.type
_entity_poly.pdbx_seq_one_letter_code
_entity_poly.pdbx_strand_id
1 'polypeptide(L)'
;MIAGTVVAALGVGVGLWATDGDGGPGAPAARTSEEAAAPSPSRSYPLSEEPRTIPAVREHTPARGPGWQPEKDHRVVVADASLADEGRLIAGELGMAYAGEKDDERAGDLLLDVKQDKGADPESYTMTVRDGRVTVTGPAEAGVYYGTRTLKQAVDGGGTAPEGEVKDEPAKERRGFMLDIARKHYDADWIKDRIRELGDLKFNELGLHFSDDQAFRIESDSHPEIVSDDHLTKAQVKEIVDLAAAHHITVVPEIDSPGHLGAVIAAHPGLQLRNAQGTPTRGAIDISKPEAGEIVDDLLNEYADLFPSSQWHLGADEYQALVVPDPEASYPDLAAAAREAYGPGGTVADLTTAWLNARAKTVMAHDRTPRAWNDGFFKDTSVEPLKEIQVAYWTGKEIGARQPAEYLSAGRKVINYNDEFLYYVLGEPLTFVYPTGERIYEQWTPRVIRGTEAVDAKYDDQILGGSFAVWGDIPDAQTQAQVAEGIRLPLAATVQKLWDPEKPELSWADFKALANRLD
;
A
#
# COMPACT_ATOMS: atom_id res chain seq x y z
N MET A 1 17.42 -24.15 57.04
CA MET A 1 18.45 -23.93 58.07
C MET A 1 19.74 -23.51 57.37
N ILE A 2 20.43 -22.48 57.88
CA ILE A 2 21.90 -22.25 57.85
C ILE A 2 22.57 -22.37 56.44
N ALA A 3 22.98 -21.32 55.69
CA ALA A 3 23.73 -20.06 55.94
C ALA A 3 25.23 -20.13 55.61
N GLY A 4 25.76 -19.07 54.96
CA GLY A 4 27.19 -18.73 54.86
C GLY A 4 28.05 -19.53 53.86
N THR A 5 29.23 -19.07 53.40
CA THR A 5 29.97 -17.81 53.71
C THR A 5 30.96 -17.47 52.58
N VAL A 6 31.31 -16.19 52.42
CA VAL A 6 32.42 -15.68 51.58
C VAL A 6 33.79 -16.02 52.17
N VAL A 7 34.80 -16.28 51.33
CA VAL A 7 36.23 -16.10 51.68
C VAL A 7 36.96 -15.43 50.53
N ALA A 8 37.64 -14.32 50.82
CA ALA A 8 38.65 -13.69 49.96
C ALA A 8 40.04 -13.94 50.54
N ALA A 9 41.07 -14.02 49.69
CA ALA A 9 42.46 -14.15 50.11
C ALA A 9 43.35 -13.12 49.41
N LEU A 10 43.92 -12.20 50.20
CA LEU A 10 44.98 -11.28 49.78
C LEU A 10 46.35 -11.93 50.00
N GLY A 11 47.24 -11.84 49.02
CA GLY A 11 48.64 -12.24 49.15
C GLY A 11 49.56 -11.02 49.00
N VAL A 12 50.23 -10.62 50.09
CA VAL A 12 51.29 -9.61 50.08
C VAL A 12 52.62 -10.30 50.34
N GLY A 13 53.63 -10.02 49.51
CA GLY A 13 55.01 -10.46 49.70
C GLY A 13 55.97 -9.30 49.52
N VAL A 14 56.84 -9.06 50.52
CA VAL A 14 57.81 -7.96 50.57
C VAL A 14 59.19 -8.51 50.90
N GLY A 15 60.23 -7.94 50.29
CA GLY A 15 61.65 -8.19 50.63
C GLY A 15 62.40 -9.03 49.58
N LEU A 16 63.69 -8.84 49.33
CA LEU A 16 64.66 -7.93 49.97
C LEU A 16 65.75 -7.49 48.96
N TRP A 17 66.50 -6.44 49.31
CA TRP A 17 67.64 -5.91 48.55
C TRP A 17 68.90 -6.78 48.65
N ALA A 18 69.81 -6.63 47.68
CA ALA A 18 71.23 -6.95 47.80
C ALA A 18 72.09 -5.94 47.01
N THR A 19 73.34 -5.75 47.45
CA THR A 19 74.36 -4.80 46.93
C THR A 19 75.65 -5.57 46.54
N ASP A 20 76.73 -5.05 45.97
CA ASP A 20 77.23 -3.68 45.67
C ASP A 20 77.99 -3.68 44.31
N GLY A 21 78.33 -2.52 43.74
CA GLY A 21 79.25 -2.47 42.59
C GLY A 21 79.47 -1.09 41.95
N ASP A 22 80.50 -0.35 42.40
CA ASP A 22 80.87 1.00 41.95
C ASP A 22 81.79 1.01 40.70
N GLY A 23 81.79 2.06 39.86
CA GLY A 23 82.43 1.94 38.53
C GLY A 23 82.60 3.10 37.53
N GLY A 24 82.52 4.38 37.92
CA GLY A 24 83.11 5.50 37.13
C GLY A 24 82.37 6.03 35.86
N PRO A 25 82.66 7.27 35.40
CA PRO A 25 81.71 8.04 34.60
C PRO A 25 81.99 8.08 33.08
N GLY A 26 80.91 8.09 32.30
CA GLY A 26 80.92 8.45 30.87
C GLY A 26 79.60 9.08 30.46
N ALA A 27 79.59 10.40 30.23
CA ALA A 27 78.40 11.13 29.80
C ALA A 27 78.43 11.42 28.30
N PRO A 28 77.53 10.83 27.49
CA PRO A 28 77.12 11.37 26.20
C PRO A 28 75.81 12.16 26.34
N ALA A 29 75.65 13.20 25.51
CA ALA A 29 74.49 14.09 25.58
C ALA A 29 73.16 13.35 25.28
N ALA A 30 72.19 13.49 26.19
CA ALA A 30 70.82 13.05 25.94
C ALA A 30 70.20 13.93 24.84
N ARG A 31 69.99 13.34 23.66
CA ARG A 31 69.05 13.89 22.68
C ARG A 31 67.66 13.57 23.19
N THR A 32 66.85 14.59 23.46
CA THR A 32 65.41 14.43 23.68
C THR A 32 64.77 14.03 22.34
N SER A 33 64.62 12.73 22.12
CA SER A 33 63.65 12.23 21.15
C SER A 33 62.26 12.49 21.71
N GLU A 34 61.49 13.37 21.08
CA GLU A 34 60.04 13.35 21.25
C GLU A 34 59.55 11.98 20.80
N GLU A 35 59.07 11.20 21.77
CA GLU A 35 58.43 9.92 21.52
C GLU A 35 57.07 10.22 20.90
N ALA A 36 57.03 10.22 19.57
CA ALA A 36 55.80 10.44 18.81
C ALA A 36 54.75 9.44 19.29
N ALA A 37 53.67 9.96 19.87
CA ALA A 37 52.60 9.13 20.43
C ALA A 37 52.12 8.13 19.37
N ALA A 38 52.23 6.83 19.68
CA ALA A 38 51.78 5.79 18.78
C ALA A 38 50.31 6.04 18.41
N PRO A 39 49.94 5.95 17.11
CA PRO A 39 48.55 6.16 16.72
C PRO A 39 47.68 5.17 17.47
N SER A 40 46.68 5.69 18.18
CA SER A 40 45.68 4.83 18.83
C SER A 40 45.06 3.93 17.76
N PRO A 41 44.83 2.63 18.04
CA PRO A 41 44.25 1.73 17.06
C PRO A 41 42.93 2.31 16.57
N SER A 42 42.82 2.54 15.26
CA SER A 42 41.56 2.95 14.65
C SER A 42 40.50 1.89 14.97
N ARG A 43 39.30 2.32 15.38
CA ARG A 43 38.19 1.40 15.63
C ARG A 43 37.91 0.62 14.34
N SER A 44 38.17 -0.68 14.35
CA SER A 44 37.89 -1.56 13.22
C SER A 44 36.43 -2.00 13.28
N TYR A 45 35.58 -1.42 12.44
CA TYR A 45 34.20 -1.85 12.32
C TYR A 45 34.10 -3.14 11.47
N PRO A 46 33.15 -4.05 11.78
CA PRO A 46 32.81 -5.15 10.88
C PRO A 46 32.29 -4.59 9.54
N LEU A 47 32.19 -5.46 8.54
CA LEU A 47 31.41 -5.14 7.36
C LEU A 47 29.94 -5.13 7.78
N SER A 48 29.16 -4.14 7.36
CA SER A 48 27.76 -4.03 7.73
C SER A 48 26.91 -5.16 7.13
N GLU A 49 25.75 -5.38 7.75
CA GLU A 49 24.69 -6.25 7.25
C GLU A 49 23.55 -5.39 6.70
N GLU A 50 22.68 -5.99 5.89
CA GLU A 50 21.50 -5.35 5.32
C GLU A 50 20.52 -4.86 6.42
N PRO A 51 19.91 -3.67 6.27
CA PRO A 51 18.91 -3.20 7.22
C PRO A 51 17.67 -4.12 7.19
N ARG A 52 17.25 -4.59 8.37
CA ARG A 52 16.05 -5.45 8.49
C ARG A 52 14.79 -4.60 8.47
N THR A 53 14.19 -4.46 7.29
CA THR A 53 12.96 -3.69 7.02
C THR A 53 11.86 -4.55 6.40
N ILE A 54 10.63 -4.05 6.39
CA ILE A 54 9.51 -4.57 5.61
C ILE A 54 8.93 -3.41 4.77
N PRO A 55 8.91 -3.52 3.43
CA PRO A 55 9.56 -4.57 2.63
C PRO A 55 11.09 -4.58 2.83
N ALA A 56 11.70 -5.75 2.59
CA ALA A 56 13.15 -5.89 2.49
C ALA A 56 13.70 -5.01 1.35
N VAL A 57 14.95 -4.58 1.48
CA VAL A 57 15.61 -3.71 0.47
C VAL A 57 16.22 -4.56 -0.64
N ARG A 58 16.08 -4.15 -1.90
CA ARG A 58 16.52 -4.97 -3.04
C ARG A 58 18.04 -5.07 -3.20
N GLU A 59 18.79 -4.03 -2.88
CA GLU A 59 20.26 -4.06 -2.90
C GLU A 59 20.87 -3.35 -1.69
N HIS A 60 21.86 -3.99 -1.06
CA HIS A 60 22.73 -3.36 -0.07
C HIS A 60 24.20 -3.59 -0.41
N THR A 61 24.94 -2.51 -0.65
CA THR A 61 26.41 -2.51 -0.77
C THR A 61 27.01 -2.18 0.60
N PRO A 62 27.55 -3.16 1.33
CA PRO A 62 27.96 -2.95 2.72
C PRO A 62 29.32 -2.24 2.80
N ALA A 63 29.49 -1.44 3.84
CA ALA A 63 30.74 -0.75 4.17
C ALA A 63 31.16 -1.00 5.63
N ARG A 64 32.32 -0.47 6.01
CA ARG A 64 32.81 -0.49 7.40
C ARG A 64 32.71 0.91 7.98
N GLY A 65 31.97 1.04 9.07
CA GLY A 65 31.85 2.28 9.83
C GLY A 65 30.94 2.10 11.05
N PRO A 66 30.73 3.16 11.83
CA PRO A 66 29.84 3.13 12.98
C PRO A 66 28.36 3.04 12.60
N GLY A 67 28.00 3.30 11.34
CA GLY A 67 26.61 3.51 10.93
C GLY A 67 26.09 4.86 11.42
N TRP A 68 24.78 5.00 11.53
CA TRP A 68 24.11 6.22 11.99
C TRP A 68 22.91 5.95 12.89
N GLN A 69 22.68 6.85 13.84
CA GLN A 69 21.51 6.88 14.72
C GLN A 69 21.02 8.34 14.85
N PRO A 70 19.71 8.58 15.04
CA PRO A 70 19.21 9.92 15.32
C PRO A 70 19.59 10.37 16.75
N GLU A 71 20.10 11.59 16.88
CA GLU A 71 20.33 12.26 18.16
C GLU A 71 19.64 13.64 18.19
N LYS A 72 19.42 14.21 19.37
CA LYS A 72 18.60 15.43 19.54
C LYS A 72 19.20 16.70 18.96
N ASP A 73 20.51 16.73 18.77
CA ASP A 73 21.26 17.81 18.13
C ASP A 73 21.59 17.53 16.66
N HIS A 74 21.28 16.32 16.16
CA HIS A 74 21.22 16.03 14.74
C HIS A 74 20.05 16.78 14.09
N ARG A 75 20.16 17.03 12.78
CA ARG A 75 19.16 17.78 12.01
C ARG A 75 18.82 17.08 10.69
N VAL A 76 17.59 17.31 10.24
CA VAL A 76 17.16 16.98 8.89
C VAL A 76 17.31 18.23 8.02
N VAL A 77 18.02 18.09 6.91
CA VAL A 77 18.25 19.12 5.90
C VAL A 77 17.72 18.63 4.55
N VAL A 78 17.29 19.57 3.71
CA VAL A 78 16.74 19.27 2.37
C VAL A 78 17.55 20.00 1.31
N ALA A 79 17.73 19.40 0.14
CA ALA A 79 18.39 20.05 -1.00
C ALA A 79 17.43 20.92 -1.83
N ASP A 80 16.13 20.67 -1.73
CA ASP A 80 15.06 21.44 -2.39
C ASP A 80 13.96 21.76 -1.36
N ALA A 81 13.31 22.91 -1.52
CA ALA A 81 12.19 23.35 -0.69
C ALA A 81 10.93 22.49 -0.88
N SER A 82 10.82 21.71 -1.96
CA SER A 82 9.67 20.82 -2.18
C SER A 82 9.62 19.66 -1.16
N LEU A 83 10.79 19.12 -0.79
CA LEU A 83 10.97 18.08 0.25
C LEU A 83 10.72 18.57 1.69
N ALA A 84 10.17 19.76 1.86
CA ALA A 84 10.03 20.37 3.17
C ALA A 84 9.01 19.64 4.07
N ASP A 85 8.04 18.94 3.50
CA ASP A 85 7.06 18.13 4.26
C ASP A 85 7.63 16.76 4.65
N GLU A 86 8.33 16.05 3.75
CA GLU A 86 9.11 14.84 4.09
C GLU A 86 10.13 15.16 5.20
N GLY A 87 10.85 16.27 5.04
CA GLY A 87 11.86 16.72 6.01
C GLY A 87 11.27 17.06 7.38
N ARG A 88 10.06 17.63 7.43
CA ARG A 88 9.32 17.85 8.68
C ARG A 88 8.82 16.55 9.30
N LEU A 89 8.27 15.65 8.48
CA LEU A 89 7.73 14.36 8.90
C LEU A 89 8.82 13.51 9.57
N ILE A 90 9.91 13.21 8.85
CA ILE A 90 10.97 12.35 9.37
C ILE A 90 11.73 13.00 10.54
N ALA A 91 11.85 14.33 10.58
CA ALA A 91 12.40 15.02 11.75
C ALA A 91 11.53 14.81 13.00
N GLY A 92 10.20 14.90 12.86
CA GLY A 92 9.26 14.64 13.94
C GLY A 92 9.30 13.20 14.43
N GLU A 93 9.33 12.24 13.51
CA GLU A 93 9.37 10.81 13.81
C GLU A 93 10.69 10.38 14.48
N LEU A 94 11.82 10.94 14.06
CA LEU A 94 13.14 10.62 14.63
C LEU A 94 13.53 11.52 15.83
N GLY A 95 12.69 12.47 16.22
CA GLY A 95 12.96 13.40 17.33
C GLY A 95 14.11 14.38 17.07
N MET A 96 14.37 14.69 15.80
CA MET A 96 15.44 15.56 15.30
C MET A 96 14.91 16.98 14.97
N ALA A 97 15.81 17.94 14.78
CA ALA A 97 15.42 19.27 14.31
C ALA A 97 15.30 19.33 12.77
N TYR A 98 14.14 19.74 12.23
CA TYR A 98 14.06 20.14 10.83
C TYR A 98 14.75 21.50 10.64
N ALA A 99 15.80 21.53 9.81
CA ALA A 99 16.62 22.72 9.59
C ALA A 99 16.38 23.39 8.22
N GLY A 100 15.63 22.77 7.32
CA GLY A 100 15.42 23.23 5.94
C GLY A 100 16.70 23.20 5.09
N GLU A 101 16.71 23.98 4.00
CA GLU A 101 17.86 24.08 3.09
C GLU A 101 19.12 24.61 3.79
N LYS A 102 20.27 23.98 3.52
CA LYS A 102 21.57 24.33 4.11
C LYS A 102 22.72 24.10 3.13
N ASP A 103 23.61 25.08 3.03
CA ASP A 103 24.87 24.99 2.28
C ASP A 103 26.02 24.35 3.08
N ASP A 104 25.74 23.79 4.26
CA ASP A 104 26.73 23.21 5.17
C ASP A 104 26.41 21.77 5.55
N GLU A 105 27.39 20.87 5.45
CA GLU A 105 27.29 19.48 5.89
C GLU A 105 27.92 19.31 7.28
N ARG A 106 27.24 18.59 8.18
CA ARG A 106 27.74 18.26 9.53
C ARG A 106 27.58 16.77 9.81
N ALA A 107 28.40 16.25 10.71
CA ALA A 107 28.16 14.93 11.29
C ALA A 107 26.78 14.91 11.97
N GLY A 108 26.06 13.80 11.85
CA GLY A 108 24.70 13.64 12.34
C GLY A 108 23.60 14.03 11.34
N ASP A 109 23.90 14.82 10.31
CA ASP A 109 22.90 15.27 9.34
C ASP A 109 22.22 14.10 8.59
N LEU A 110 20.89 14.21 8.45
CA LEU A 110 20.10 13.51 7.44
C LEU A 110 19.80 14.49 6.31
N LEU A 111 20.34 14.25 5.12
CA LEU A 111 20.06 15.01 3.90
C LEU A 111 19.02 14.29 3.04
N LEU A 112 17.96 14.99 2.65
CA LEU A 112 16.99 14.55 1.65
C LEU A 112 17.18 15.35 0.34
N ASP A 113 17.21 14.69 -0.82
CA ASP A 113 17.55 15.35 -2.10
C ASP A 113 16.83 14.68 -3.31
N VAL A 114 16.18 15.48 -4.18
CA VAL A 114 15.57 15.00 -5.42
C VAL A 114 16.56 15.11 -6.57
N LYS A 115 17.11 13.97 -7.01
CA LYS A 115 18.02 13.87 -8.15
C LYS A 115 17.30 13.30 -9.35
N GLN A 116 16.65 14.16 -10.13
CA GLN A 116 15.92 13.77 -11.35
C GLN A 116 16.78 12.90 -12.28
N ASP A 117 16.35 11.65 -12.48
CA ASP A 117 16.90 10.75 -13.50
C ASP A 117 15.79 10.35 -14.48
N LYS A 118 16.06 10.49 -15.78
CA LYS A 118 15.06 10.33 -16.83
C LYS A 118 14.95 8.87 -17.25
N GLY A 119 14.01 8.18 -16.63
CA GLY A 119 13.70 6.77 -16.90
C GLY A 119 13.95 5.84 -15.72
N ALA A 120 14.41 6.37 -14.59
CA ALA A 120 14.32 5.67 -13.31
C ALA A 120 12.88 5.68 -12.78
N ASP A 121 12.53 4.71 -11.94
CA ASP A 121 11.21 4.64 -11.31
C ASP A 121 11.04 5.79 -10.29
N PRO A 122 9.92 6.56 -10.30
CA PRO A 122 9.71 7.70 -9.39
C PRO A 122 9.71 7.32 -7.90
N GLU A 123 9.45 6.04 -7.58
CA GLU A 123 9.40 5.49 -6.22
C GLU A 123 10.75 4.84 -5.82
N SER A 124 11.73 4.77 -6.72
CA SER A 124 13.08 4.29 -6.43
C SER A 124 13.90 5.27 -5.57
N TYR A 125 14.83 4.74 -4.79
CA TYR A 125 15.74 5.58 -3.99
C TYR A 125 17.11 4.94 -3.76
N THR A 126 18.04 5.79 -3.34
CA THR A 126 19.34 5.42 -2.79
C THR A 126 19.46 6.01 -1.39
N MET A 127 19.79 5.19 -0.40
CA MET A 127 20.14 5.65 0.95
C MET A 127 21.61 5.33 1.23
N THR A 128 22.44 6.36 1.36
CA THR A 128 23.86 6.23 1.68
C THR A 128 24.10 6.61 3.14
N VAL A 129 24.69 5.70 3.92
CA VAL A 129 25.11 5.95 5.31
C VAL A 129 26.63 5.99 5.36
N ARG A 130 27.20 7.16 5.63
CA ARG A 130 28.64 7.38 5.49
C ARG A 130 29.18 8.46 6.42
N ASP A 131 30.29 8.15 7.09
CA ASP A 131 31.01 9.08 7.97
C ASP A 131 30.11 9.73 9.05
N GLY A 132 29.16 8.95 9.60
CA GLY A 132 28.21 9.42 10.61
C GLY A 132 27.14 10.36 10.07
N ARG A 133 26.73 10.22 8.81
CA ARG A 133 25.66 10.98 8.14
C ARG A 133 24.79 10.05 7.29
N VAL A 134 23.59 10.49 6.94
CA VAL A 134 22.71 9.80 5.99
C VAL A 134 22.32 10.75 4.88
N THR A 135 22.38 10.26 3.64
CA THR A 135 21.78 10.93 2.48
C THR A 135 20.75 10.00 1.86
N VAL A 136 19.52 10.48 1.68
CA VAL A 136 18.45 9.79 0.95
C VAL A 136 18.17 10.58 -0.33
N THR A 137 18.30 9.91 -1.49
CA THR A 137 18.03 10.53 -2.79
C THR A 137 17.10 9.68 -3.64
N GLY A 138 16.14 10.31 -4.32
CA GLY A 138 15.25 9.68 -5.29
C GLY A 138 15.05 10.57 -6.53
N PRO A 139 14.53 10.04 -7.64
CA PRO A 139 14.25 10.83 -8.84
C PRO A 139 12.97 11.67 -8.73
N ALA A 140 12.12 11.37 -7.75
CA ALA A 140 10.98 12.16 -7.31
C ALA A 140 10.83 12.10 -5.77
N GLU A 141 9.90 12.89 -5.23
CA GLU A 141 9.63 13.00 -3.79
C GLU A 141 9.19 11.66 -3.17
N ALA A 142 8.38 10.87 -3.89
CA ALA A 142 7.92 9.55 -3.43
C ALA A 142 9.08 8.59 -3.11
N GLY A 143 10.11 8.52 -3.97
CA GLY A 143 11.32 7.76 -3.70
C GLY A 143 12.05 8.25 -2.46
N VAL A 144 12.23 9.57 -2.32
CA VAL A 144 12.86 10.16 -1.12
C VAL A 144 12.07 9.79 0.14
N TYR A 145 10.75 9.93 0.11
CA TYR A 145 9.85 9.53 1.19
C TYR A 145 10.02 8.04 1.54
N TYR A 146 10.03 7.12 0.57
CA TYR A 146 10.24 5.69 0.82
C TYR A 146 11.62 5.36 1.39
N GLY A 147 12.66 6.10 0.99
CA GLY A 147 13.96 6.03 1.65
C GLY A 147 13.92 6.45 3.12
N THR A 148 13.11 7.45 3.47
CA THR A 148 12.88 7.80 4.90
C THR A 148 12.17 6.69 5.67
N ARG A 149 11.27 5.92 5.04
CA ARG A 149 10.59 4.77 5.68
C ARG A 149 11.59 3.67 6.04
N THR A 150 12.49 3.34 5.09
CA THR A 150 13.59 2.39 5.33
C THR A 150 14.53 2.87 6.43
N LEU A 151 14.89 4.16 6.46
CA LEU A 151 15.70 4.73 7.54
C LEU A 151 15.02 4.62 8.90
N LYS A 152 13.73 4.99 8.99
CA LYS A 152 12.90 4.91 10.20
C LYS A 152 12.89 3.50 10.77
N GLN A 153 12.62 2.49 9.93
CA GLN A 153 12.62 1.09 10.35
C GLN A 153 14.02 0.56 10.72
N ALA A 154 15.09 1.05 10.08
CA ALA A 154 16.46 0.63 10.39
C ALA A 154 16.97 1.14 11.75
N VAL A 155 16.51 2.32 12.19
CA VAL A 155 16.88 2.91 13.50
C VAL A 155 15.86 2.67 14.61
N ASP A 156 14.74 2.03 14.29
CA ASP A 156 13.69 1.71 15.26
C ASP A 156 14.21 0.86 16.45
N GLY A 157 13.58 1.03 17.62
CA GLY A 157 13.93 0.35 18.86
C GLY A 157 15.34 0.69 19.39
N GLY A 158 15.98 1.75 18.85
CA GLY A 158 17.39 2.06 19.10
C GLY A 158 18.36 1.30 18.19
N GLY A 159 17.89 0.82 17.04
CA GLY A 159 18.70 0.25 15.96
C GLY A 159 19.67 1.26 15.35
N THR A 160 20.51 0.80 14.43
CA THR A 160 21.53 1.61 13.74
C THR A 160 21.38 1.44 12.25
N ALA A 161 21.27 2.54 11.50
CA ALA A 161 21.33 2.50 10.05
C ALA A 161 22.74 2.02 9.63
N PRO A 162 22.86 0.90 8.90
CA PRO A 162 24.16 0.28 8.60
C PRO A 162 24.99 1.16 7.67
N GLU A 163 26.30 1.27 7.93
CA GLU A 163 27.23 1.96 7.03
C GLU A 163 27.25 1.28 5.65
N GLY A 164 27.01 2.02 4.57
CA GLY A 164 26.90 1.44 3.24
C GLY A 164 26.00 2.25 2.31
N GLU A 165 25.52 1.57 1.28
CA GLU A 165 24.56 2.12 0.31
C GLU A 165 23.44 1.10 0.08
N VAL A 166 22.20 1.52 0.30
CA VAL A 166 20.99 0.80 -0.12
C VAL A 166 20.51 1.39 -1.44
N LYS A 167 20.13 0.53 -2.40
CA LYS A 167 19.35 0.89 -3.58
C LYS A 167 18.10 0.03 -3.63
N ASP A 168 16.98 0.66 -3.92
CA ASP A 168 15.68 0.02 -3.73
C ASP A 168 14.62 0.66 -4.62
N GLU A 169 13.70 -0.14 -5.13
CA GLU A 169 12.62 0.24 -6.04
C GLU A 169 11.52 -0.84 -6.00
N PRO A 170 10.23 -0.51 -6.19
CA PRO A 170 9.17 -1.51 -6.18
C PRO A 170 9.17 -2.40 -7.43
N ALA A 171 8.90 -3.69 -7.27
CA ALA A 171 8.68 -4.63 -8.37
C ALA A 171 7.34 -4.39 -9.11
N LYS A 172 6.38 -3.73 -8.45
CA LYS A 172 5.05 -3.43 -8.96
C LYS A 172 4.64 -2.00 -8.65
N GLU A 173 4.18 -1.31 -9.69
CA GLU A 173 3.64 0.05 -9.67
C GLU A 173 2.55 0.23 -8.61
N ARG A 174 1.72 -0.80 -8.35
CA ARG A 174 0.52 -0.67 -7.50
C ARG A 174 0.54 -1.58 -6.30
N ARG A 175 0.54 -0.95 -5.13
CA ARG A 175 0.62 -1.58 -3.81
C ARG A 175 -0.58 -1.07 -3.04
N GLY A 176 -1.69 -1.79 -3.16
CA GLY A 176 -3.01 -1.34 -2.74
C GLY A 176 -3.53 -1.97 -1.45
N PHE A 177 -4.33 -1.19 -0.73
CA PHE A 177 -5.26 -1.66 0.30
C PHE A 177 -6.65 -1.14 -0.06
N MET A 178 -7.68 -1.96 0.06
CA MET A 178 -9.07 -1.60 -0.24
C MET A 178 -9.93 -1.83 1.00
N LEU A 179 -10.79 -0.86 1.32
CA LEU A 179 -11.64 -0.87 2.49
C LEU A 179 -13.10 -0.65 2.09
N ASP A 180 -13.94 -1.66 2.34
CA ASP A 180 -15.39 -1.53 2.39
C ASP A 180 -15.80 -0.71 3.61
N ILE A 181 -16.05 0.57 3.37
CA ILE A 181 -16.67 1.46 4.35
C ILE A 181 -18.20 1.50 4.21
N ALA A 182 -18.74 1.03 3.08
CA ALA A 182 -20.17 0.94 2.77
C ALA A 182 -20.91 0.06 3.80
N ARG A 183 -20.60 -1.23 3.82
CA ARG A 183 -21.26 -2.21 4.70
C ARG A 183 -20.91 -1.97 6.16
N LYS A 184 -19.67 -1.54 6.45
CA LYS A 184 -19.18 -1.22 7.80
C LYS A 184 -18.64 0.20 7.89
N HIS A 185 -19.26 1.04 8.72
CA HIS A 185 -18.68 2.35 9.04
C HIS A 185 -17.34 2.21 9.79
N TYR A 186 -16.35 3.00 9.36
CA TYR A 186 -15.06 3.19 10.03
C TYR A 186 -14.87 4.68 10.34
N ASP A 187 -14.31 4.97 11.51
CA ASP A 187 -14.06 6.35 11.93
C ASP A 187 -12.96 7.00 11.07
N ALA A 188 -13.08 8.30 10.77
CA ALA A 188 -12.10 9.02 9.97
C ALA A 188 -10.67 8.93 10.56
N ASP A 189 -10.54 8.94 11.88
CA ASP A 189 -9.25 8.78 12.57
C ASP A 189 -8.67 7.37 12.41
N TRP A 190 -9.51 6.32 12.38
CA TRP A 190 -9.06 4.95 12.11
C TRP A 190 -8.50 4.80 10.69
N ILE A 191 -9.17 5.41 9.70
CA ILE A 191 -8.68 5.45 8.30
C ILE A 191 -7.35 6.21 8.21
N LYS A 192 -7.24 7.36 8.91
CA LYS A 192 -5.99 8.13 8.99
C LYS A 192 -4.84 7.36 9.67
N ASP A 193 -5.14 6.48 10.63
CA ASP A 193 -4.14 5.57 11.21
C ASP A 193 -3.72 4.46 10.23
N ARG A 194 -4.64 3.90 9.43
CA ARG A 194 -4.28 2.96 8.35
C ARG A 194 -3.37 3.62 7.31
N ILE A 195 -3.61 4.88 6.93
CA ILE A 195 -2.74 5.61 5.98
C ILE A 195 -1.28 5.66 6.46
N ARG A 196 -1.05 5.85 7.77
CA ARG A 196 0.30 5.89 8.36
C ARG A 196 0.99 4.53 8.29
N GLU A 197 0.28 3.47 8.69
CA GLU A 197 0.75 2.07 8.60
C GLU A 197 1.09 1.69 7.14
N LEU A 198 0.17 1.96 6.21
CA LEU A 198 0.36 1.76 4.77
C LEU A 198 1.57 2.53 4.24
N GLY A 199 1.74 3.78 4.68
CA GLY A 199 2.85 4.64 4.30
C GLY A 199 4.21 4.11 4.78
N ASP A 200 4.30 3.64 6.02
CA ASP A 200 5.51 3.01 6.56
C ASP A 200 5.84 1.67 5.88
N LEU A 201 4.81 0.92 5.50
CA LEU A 201 4.91 -0.31 4.70
C LEU A 201 5.18 -0.08 3.21
N LYS A 202 5.21 1.19 2.74
CA LYS A 202 5.40 1.57 1.33
C LYS A 202 4.27 1.16 0.36
N PHE A 203 3.03 1.01 0.85
CA PHE A 203 1.85 1.01 -0.04
C PHE A 203 1.69 2.39 -0.70
N ASN A 204 0.97 2.45 -1.83
CA ASN A 204 0.73 3.68 -2.59
C ASN A 204 -0.72 3.85 -3.07
N GLU A 205 -1.63 2.94 -2.74
CA GLU A 205 -3.03 3.02 -3.15
C GLU A 205 -3.99 2.64 -2.01
N LEU A 206 -5.01 3.48 -1.75
CA LEU A 206 -6.09 3.23 -0.79
C LEU A 206 -7.44 3.27 -1.52
N GLY A 207 -8.01 2.09 -1.80
CA GLY A 207 -9.37 1.97 -2.32
C GLY A 207 -10.41 2.21 -1.22
N LEU A 208 -11.39 3.07 -1.48
CA LEU A 208 -12.55 3.28 -0.61
C LEU A 208 -13.83 2.84 -1.32
N HIS A 209 -14.39 1.73 -0.88
CA HIS A 209 -15.70 1.25 -1.32
C HIS A 209 -16.77 1.82 -0.39
N PHE A 210 -17.44 2.88 -0.85
CA PHE A 210 -18.32 3.71 -0.02
C PHE A 210 -19.79 3.73 -0.46
N SER A 211 -20.12 2.99 -1.52
CA SER A 211 -21.46 2.87 -2.11
C SER A 211 -21.80 1.40 -2.29
N ASP A 212 -22.77 0.89 -1.54
CA ASP A 212 -23.30 -0.47 -1.68
C ASP A 212 -24.81 -0.51 -1.36
N ASP A 213 -25.39 -1.70 -1.41
CA ASP A 213 -26.72 -2.07 -0.94
C ASP A 213 -27.07 -1.54 0.45
N GLN A 214 -26.10 -1.59 1.37
CA GLN A 214 -26.29 -1.37 2.79
C GLN A 214 -26.26 0.12 3.16
N ALA A 215 -25.46 0.93 2.46
CA ALA A 215 -25.28 2.34 2.76
C ALA A 215 -24.51 3.09 1.66
N PHE A 216 -24.69 4.42 1.66
CA PHE A 216 -23.83 5.38 0.96
C PHE A 216 -23.14 6.25 2.01
N ARG A 217 -21.80 6.18 2.09
CA ARG A 217 -21.05 6.51 3.32
C ARG A 217 -20.19 7.76 3.23
N ILE A 218 -20.37 8.56 2.19
CA ILE A 218 -19.81 9.92 2.11
C ILE A 218 -20.95 10.91 1.85
N GLU A 219 -20.83 12.09 2.46
CA GLU A 219 -21.71 13.25 2.27
C GLU A 219 -21.78 13.69 0.80
N SER A 220 -22.98 13.72 0.23
CA SER A 220 -23.26 14.20 -1.13
C SER A 220 -24.10 15.49 -1.10
N ASP A 221 -23.70 16.47 -1.91
CA ASP A 221 -24.42 17.73 -2.14
C ASP A 221 -25.48 17.60 -3.26
N SER A 222 -25.23 16.77 -4.29
CA SER A 222 -26.19 16.54 -5.38
C SER A 222 -27.33 15.62 -4.97
N HIS A 223 -27.02 14.60 -4.16
CA HIS A 223 -27.94 13.55 -3.72
C HIS A 223 -27.88 13.33 -2.19
N PRO A 224 -28.18 14.34 -1.36
CA PRO A 224 -28.18 14.19 0.10
C PRO A 224 -29.19 13.12 0.59
N GLU A 225 -30.18 12.75 -0.22
CA GLU A 225 -31.20 11.75 0.10
C GLU A 225 -30.71 10.28 0.11
N ILE A 226 -29.55 9.98 -0.48
CA ILE A 226 -28.97 8.62 -0.48
C ILE A 226 -28.00 8.39 0.69
N VAL A 227 -27.51 9.48 1.30
CA VAL A 227 -26.47 9.46 2.34
C VAL A 227 -27.01 8.81 3.60
N SER A 228 -26.26 7.87 4.15
CA SER A 228 -26.66 7.13 5.36
C SER A 228 -26.32 7.89 6.65
N ASP A 229 -27.07 7.67 7.72
CA ASP A 229 -26.93 8.41 8.99
C ASP A 229 -25.47 8.47 9.50
N ASP A 230 -24.78 7.33 9.61
CA ASP A 230 -23.33 7.31 9.86
C ASP A 230 -22.56 7.37 8.53
N HIS A 231 -21.90 8.50 8.25
CA HIS A 231 -21.11 8.74 7.03
C HIS A 231 -19.88 9.60 7.34
N LEU A 232 -18.96 9.68 6.38
CA LEU A 232 -17.86 10.65 6.39
C LEU A 232 -18.34 11.95 5.74
N THR A 233 -18.14 13.08 6.41
CA THR A 233 -18.30 14.41 5.80
C THR A 233 -17.23 14.65 4.73
N LYS A 234 -17.49 15.52 3.76
CA LYS A 234 -16.50 15.93 2.75
C LYS A 234 -15.24 16.53 3.39
N ALA A 235 -15.39 17.20 4.53
CA ALA A 235 -14.26 17.71 5.30
C ALA A 235 -13.35 16.57 5.82
N GLN A 236 -13.94 15.51 6.39
CA GLN A 236 -13.18 14.33 6.83
C GLN A 236 -12.55 13.58 5.65
N VAL A 237 -13.26 13.45 4.52
CA VAL A 237 -12.68 12.84 3.31
C VAL A 237 -11.52 13.68 2.77
N LYS A 238 -11.61 15.00 2.80
CA LYS A 238 -10.48 15.87 2.46
C LYS A 238 -9.29 15.69 3.41
N GLU A 239 -9.50 15.58 4.73
CA GLU A 239 -8.40 15.25 5.66
C GLU A 239 -7.75 13.89 5.34
N ILE A 240 -8.54 12.89 4.97
CA ILE A 240 -8.07 11.55 4.57
C ILE A 240 -7.24 11.64 3.28
N VAL A 241 -7.73 12.36 2.27
CA VAL A 241 -7.04 12.57 0.98
C VAL A 241 -5.74 13.37 1.15
N ASP A 242 -5.77 14.46 1.92
CA ASP A 242 -4.59 15.30 2.16
C ASP A 242 -3.51 14.53 2.94
N LEU A 243 -3.91 13.72 3.93
CA LEU A 243 -2.97 12.86 4.66
C LEU A 243 -2.42 11.74 3.77
N ALA A 244 -3.26 11.09 2.96
CA ALA A 244 -2.80 10.06 2.03
C ALA A 244 -1.77 10.63 1.04
N ALA A 245 -2.02 11.81 0.47
CA ALA A 245 -1.07 12.50 -0.40
C ALA A 245 0.27 12.80 0.29
N ALA A 246 0.26 13.26 1.56
CA ALA A 246 1.46 13.50 2.35
C ALA A 246 2.25 12.22 2.71
N HIS A 247 1.64 11.04 2.53
CA HIS A 247 2.28 9.72 2.65
C HIS A 247 2.50 9.03 1.28
N HIS A 248 2.38 9.78 0.17
CA HIS A 248 2.49 9.31 -1.22
C HIS A 248 1.52 8.17 -1.58
N ILE A 249 0.32 8.19 -0.97
CA ILE A 249 -0.78 7.24 -1.21
C ILE A 249 -1.90 7.91 -2.01
N THR A 250 -2.31 7.27 -3.09
CA THR A 250 -3.44 7.67 -3.92
C THR A 250 -4.75 7.07 -3.38
N VAL A 251 -5.73 7.90 -3.03
CA VAL A 251 -7.06 7.42 -2.65
C VAL A 251 -7.91 7.16 -3.89
N VAL A 252 -8.43 5.94 -4.04
CA VAL A 252 -9.23 5.51 -5.19
C VAL A 252 -10.69 5.34 -4.75
N PRO A 253 -11.59 6.26 -5.14
CA PRO A 253 -13.01 6.11 -4.85
C PRO A 253 -13.63 4.98 -5.68
N GLU A 254 -14.62 4.32 -5.08
CA GLU A 254 -15.51 3.40 -5.76
C GLU A 254 -16.98 3.78 -5.56
N ILE A 255 -17.67 3.99 -6.68
CA ILE A 255 -19.12 3.93 -6.76
C ILE A 255 -19.44 2.72 -7.63
N ASP A 256 -19.91 1.65 -7.01
CA ASP A 256 -20.28 0.45 -7.74
C ASP A 256 -21.62 0.65 -8.46
N SER A 257 -21.66 0.29 -9.75
CA SER A 257 -22.83 0.36 -10.60
C SER A 257 -22.69 -0.57 -11.82
N PRO A 258 -23.77 -1.18 -12.33
CA PRO A 258 -25.18 -1.00 -11.96
C PRO A 258 -25.70 -2.02 -10.92
N GLY A 259 -24.82 -2.88 -10.38
CA GLY A 259 -25.07 -3.64 -9.16
C GLY A 259 -25.01 -2.76 -7.91
N HIS A 260 -25.17 -3.36 -6.72
CA HIS A 260 -24.84 -2.77 -5.41
C HIS A 260 -25.32 -1.33 -5.13
N LEU A 261 -26.43 -0.90 -5.73
CA LEU A 261 -26.98 0.46 -5.56
C LEU A 261 -28.19 0.50 -4.63
N GLY A 262 -28.32 -0.43 -3.68
CA GLY A 262 -29.46 -0.49 -2.76
C GLY A 262 -29.68 0.79 -1.95
N ALA A 263 -28.63 1.52 -1.55
CA ALA A 263 -28.77 2.84 -0.92
C ALA A 263 -29.43 3.88 -1.84
N VAL A 264 -29.00 3.95 -3.11
CA VAL A 264 -29.62 4.82 -4.13
C VAL A 264 -31.06 4.38 -4.43
N ILE A 265 -31.30 3.07 -4.55
CA ILE A 265 -32.62 2.48 -4.79
C ILE A 265 -33.59 2.74 -3.64
N ALA A 266 -33.12 2.82 -2.40
CA ALA A 266 -33.96 3.12 -1.24
C ALA A 266 -34.56 4.54 -1.31
N ALA A 267 -33.79 5.52 -1.77
CA ALA A 267 -34.27 6.87 -2.04
C ALA A 267 -35.06 6.96 -3.36
N HIS A 268 -34.65 6.21 -4.39
CA HIS A 268 -35.18 6.26 -5.75
C HIS A 268 -35.80 4.92 -6.20
N PRO A 269 -36.87 4.42 -5.56
CA PRO A 269 -37.41 3.07 -5.81
C PRO A 269 -38.02 2.87 -7.20
N GLY A 270 -38.22 3.94 -7.98
CA GLY A 270 -38.59 3.88 -9.40
C GLY A 270 -37.46 3.39 -10.31
N LEU A 271 -36.20 3.56 -9.89
CA LEU A 271 -35.02 3.12 -10.61
C LEU A 271 -34.71 1.63 -10.43
N GLN A 272 -35.36 0.94 -9.47
CA GLN A 272 -35.08 -0.48 -9.22
C GLN A 272 -35.47 -1.36 -10.42
N LEU A 273 -34.54 -2.23 -10.84
CA LEU A 273 -34.78 -3.25 -11.86
C LEU A 273 -35.84 -4.25 -11.36
N ARG A 274 -36.67 -4.74 -12.30
CA ARG A 274 -37.65 -5.80 -12.05
C ARG A 274 -37.49 -6.91 -13.06
N ASN A 275 -37.65 -8.15 -12.60
CA ASN A 275 -37.64 -9.31 -13.46
C ASN A 275 -38.99 -9.49 -14.19
N ALA A 276 -39.08 -10.49 -15.07
CA ALA A 276 -40.27 -10.82 -15.85
C ALA A 276 -41.55 -11.13 -15.03
N GLN A 277 -41.42 -11.37 -13.71
CA GLN A 277 -42.55 -11.58 -12.80
C GLN A 277 -42.93 -10.30 -12.02
N GLY A 278 -42.25 -9.19 -12.27
CA GLY A 278 -42.42 -7.91 -11.56
C GLY A 278 -41.70 -7.84 -10.21
N THR A 279 -40.98 -8.89 -9.82
CA THR A 279 -40.20 -8.94 -8.57
C THR A 279 -39.05 -7.95 -8.66
N PRO A 280 -38.87 -7.06 -7.66
CA PRO A 280 -37.71 -6.17 -7.63
C PRO A 280 -36.42 -6.96 -7.43
N THR A 281 -35.41 -6.62 -8.21
CA THR A 281 -34.06 -7.20 -8.10
C THR A 281 -33.25 -6.41 -7.08
N ARG A 282 -32.57 -7.12 -6.18
CA ARG A 282 -31.72 -6.52 -5.14
C ARG A 282 -30.51 -5.84 -5.77
N GLY A 283 -30.13 -4.65 -5.28
CA GLY A 283 -28.96 -3.86 -5.72
C GLY A 283 -28.97 -3.35 -7.17
N ALA A 284 -29.75 -3.96 -8.05
CA ALA A 284 -29.76 -3.65 -9.47
C ALA A 284 -30.66 -2.45 -9.80
N ILE A 285 -30.05 -1.40 -10.35
CA ILE A 285 -30.79 -0.34 -11.06
C ILE A 285 -31.18 -0.79 -12.47
N ASP A 286 -32.25 -0.21 -12.98
CA ASP A 286 -32.79 -0.43 -14.31
C ASP A 286 -32.06 0.42 -15.35
N ILE A 287 -31.00 -0.14 -15.93
CA ILE A 287 -30.15 0.54 -16.91
C ILE A 287 -30.85 0.86 -18.25
N SER A 288 -32.12 0.48 -18.43
CA SER A 288 -32.94 0.95 -19.55
C SER A 288 -33.49 2.38 -19.35
N LYS A 289 -33.48 2.87 -18.11
CA LYS A 289 -33.96 4.21 -17.75
C LYS A 289 -32.83 5.24 -17.84
N PRO A 290 -32.96 6.33 -18.61
CA PRO A 290 -31.97 7.41 -18.64
C PRO A 290 -31.67 7.98 -17.25
N GLU A 291 -32.69 8.12 -16.41
CA GLU A 291 -32.60 8.68 -15.06
C GLU A 291 -31.70 7.86 -14.12
N ALA A 292 -31.53 6.56 -14.39
CA ALA A 292 -30.58 5.71 -13.67
C ALA A 292 -29.13 6.08 -14.02
N GLY A 293 -28.86 6.41 -15.28
CA GLY A 293 -27.56 6.92 -15.72
C GLY A 293 -27.28 8.31 -15.16
N GLU A 294 -28.28 9.20 -15.20
CA GLU A 294 -28.16 10.59 -14.72
C GLU A 294 -27.70 10.67 -13.26
N ILE A 295 -28.35 9.95 -12.33
CA ILE A 295 -27.94 9.97 -10.91
C ILE A 295 -26.52 9.43 -10.67
N VAL A 296 -26.10 8.40 -11.41
CA VAL A 296 -24.74 7.86 -11.28
C VAL A 296 -23.72 8.82 -11.89
N ASP A 297 -24.03 9.43 -13.04
CA ASP A 297 -23.14 10.42 -13.66
C ASP A 297 -23.03 11.71 -12.82
N ASP A 298 -24.11 12.19 -12.18
CA ASP A 298 -24.07 13.32 -11.24
C ASP A 298 -23.18 13.02 -10.03
N LEU A 299 -23.30 11.84 -9.43
CA LEU A 299 -22.41 11.39 -8.35
C LEU A 299 -20.95 11.28 -8.82
N LEU A 300 -20.69 10.64 -9.96
CA LEU A 300 -19.32 10.52 -10.50
C LEU A 300 -18.68 11.91 -10.74
N ASN A 301 -19.46 12.88 -11.22
CA ASN A 301 -19.00 14.26 -11.41
C ASN A 301 -18.70 14.97 -10.08
N GLU A 302 -19.60 14.86 -9.09
CA GLU A 302 -19.40 15.47 -7.77
C GLU A 302 -18.16 14.93 -7.06
N TYR A 303 -17.99 13.61 -7.06
CA TYR A 303 -16.91 12.94 -6.35
C TYR A 303 -15.56 13.05 -7.09
N ALA A 304 -15.55 13.35 -8.40
CA ALA A 304 -14.33 13.67 -9.13
C ALA A 304 -13.62 14.92 -8.58
N ASP A 305 -14.35 15.92 -8.11
CA ASP A 305 -13.78 17.11 -7.46
C ASP A 305 -13.26 16.83 -6.04
N LEU A 306 -13.91 15.91 -5.30
CA LEU A 306 -13.50 15.53 -3.94
C LEU A 306 -12.23 14.66 -3.92
N PHE A 307 -12.05 13.81 -4.95
CA PHE A 307 -10.92 12.91 -5.08
C PHE A 307 -10.00 13.35 -6.24
N PRO A 308 -8.87 14.04 -5.97
CA PRO A 308 -7.92 14.52 -6.99
C PRO A 308 -7.06 13.41 -7.62
N SER A 309 -7.27 12.17 -7.21
CA SER A 309 -6.62 10.96 -7.71
C SER A 309 -6.71 10.82 -9.22
N SER A 310 -5.67 10.27 -9.86
CA SER A 310 -5.72 9.93 -11.30
C SER A 310 -6.49 8.64 -11.59
N GLN A 311 -7.09 8.00 -10.58
CA GLN A 311 -7.63 6.64 -10.63
C GLN A 311 -9.07 6.59 -10.10
N TRP A 312 -9.90 5.75 -10.72
CA TRP A 312 -11.30 5.57 -10.33
C TRP A 312 -11.75 4.11 -10.43
N HIS A 313 -12.54 3.63 -9.46
CA HIS A 313 -13.21 2.32 -9.53
C HIS A 313 -14.70 2.50 -9.87
N LEU A 314 -15.16 1.84 -10.94
CA LEU A 314 -16.54 1.91 -11.43
C LEU A 314 -17.42 0.76 -10.89
N GLY A 315 -16.84 -0.11 -10.06
CA GLY A 315 -17.40 -1.40 -9.65
C GLY A 315 -17.72 -2.28 -10.85
N ALA A 316 -19.00 -2.49 -11.08
CA ALA A 316 -19.63 -3.29 -12.13
C ALA A 316 -19.54 -4.82 -11.95
N ASP A 317 -19.29 -5.28 -10.72
CA ASP A 317 -19.46 -6.68 -10.31
C ASP A 317 -20.94 -7.04 -10.05
N GLU A 318 -21.19 -8.35 -10.01
CA GLU A 318 -22.42 -9.03 -9.56
C GLU A 318 -23.76 -8.44 -10.03
N TYR A 319 -23.80 -7.71 -11.15
CA TYR A 319 -25.04 -7.10 -11.65
C TYR A 319 -26.09 -8.19 -11.90
N GLN A 320 -27.12 -8.19 -11.05
CA GLN A 320 -28.04 -9.32 -10.88
C GLN A 320 -28.90 -9.64 -12.13
N ALA A 321 -28.82 -8.81 -13.17
CA ALA A 321 -29.38 -9.12 -14.49
C ALA A 321 -28.57 -10.17 -15.28
N LEU A 322 -27.27 -10.32 -14.99
CA LEU A 322 -26.33 -11.16 -15.74
C LEU A 322 -25.78 -12.35 -14.92
N VAL A 323 -26.10 -12.44 -13.63
CA VAL A 323 -25.83 -13.63 -12.78
C VAL A 323 -26.88 -14.74 -12.93
N VAL A 324 -27.85 -14.59 -13.84
CA VAL A 324 -28.92 -15.56 -14.11
C VAL A 324 -28.63 -16.39 -15.38
N PRO A 325 -29.16 -17.62 -15.51
CA PRO A 325 -28.86 -18.48 -16.67
C PRO A 325 -29.40 -17.99 -18.04
N ASP A 326 -30.41 -17.13 -18.03
CA ASP A 326 -31.05 -16.55 -19.24
C ASP A 326 -31.46 -15.10 -18.92
N PRO A 327 -30.55 -14.12 -19.10
CA PRO A 327 -30.82 -12.70 -18.87
C PRO A 327 -31.98 -12.18 -19.71
N GLU A 328 -32.03 -12.54 -21.00
CA GLU A 328 -33.01 -12.04 -21.96
C GLU A 328 -34.44 -12.45 -21.63
N ALA A 329 -34.65 -13.67 -21.12
CA ALA A 329 -35.96 -14.12 -20.64
C ALA A 329 -36.28 -13.63 -19.21
N SER A 330 -35.25 -13.45 -18.37
CA SER A 330 -35.44 -13.00 -16.99
C SER A 330 -35.74 -11.49 -16.88
N TYR A 331 -35.22 -10.69 -17.81
CA TYR A 331 -35.31 -9.23 -17.83
C TYR A 331 -35.74 -8.72 -19.22
N PRO A 332 -37.00 -8.97 -19.63
CA PRO A 332 -37.48 -8.69 -20.98
C PRO A 332 -37.43 -7.20 -21.35
N ASP A 333 -37.54 -6.29 -20.37
CA ASP A 333 -37.48 -4.84 -20.61
C ASP A 333 -36.03 -4.39 -20.93
N LEU A 334 -35.02 -4.89 -20.21
CA LEU A 334 -33.61 -4.70 -20.57
C LEU A 334 -33.30 -5.30 -21.94
N ALA A 335 -33.83 -6.48 -22.22
CA ALA A 335 -33.67 -7.14 -23.51
C ALA A 335 -34.42 -6.42 -24.66
N ALA A 336 -35.47 -5.64 -24.37
CA ALA A 336 -36.12 -4.77 -25.33
C ALA A 336 -35.25 -3.52 -25.60
N ALA A 337 -34.78 -2.86 -24.55
CA ALA A 337 -33.88 -1.70 -24.65
C ALA A 337 -32.57 -2.03 -25.38
N ALA A 338 -31.97 -3.20 -25.10
CA ALA A 338 -30.79 -3.69 -25.81
C ALA A 338 -31.04 -3.87 -27.32
N ARG A 339 -32.21 -4.41 -27.69
CA ARG A 339 -32.58 -4.60 -29.12
C ARG A 339 -32.95 -3.31 -29.82
N GLU A 340 -33.43 -2.31 -29.09
CA GLU A 340 -33.65 -0.96 -29.60
C GLU A 340 -32.31 -0.26 -29.86
N ALA A 341 -31.36 -0.36 -28.94
CA ALA A 341 -30.04 0.28 -29.03
C ALA A 341 -29.09 -0.39 -30.06
N TYR A 342 -29.07 -1.74 -30.12
CA TYR A 342 -28.08 -2.51 -30.90
C TYR A 342 -28.70 -3.37 -32.01
N GLY A 343 -30.01 -3.22 -32.26
CA GLY A 343 -30.75 -3.97 -33.27
C GLY A 343 -31.12 -5.38 -32.83
N PRO A 344 -31.66 -6.23 -33.74
CA PRO A 344 -32.30 -7.50 -33.37
C PRO A 344 -31.42 -8.52 -32.61
N GLY A 345 -30.09 -8.37 -32.65
CA GLY A 345 -29.13 -9.21 -31.94
C GLY A 345 -28.64 -8.64 -30.60
N GLY A 346 -29.09 -7.44 -30.19
CA GLY A 346 -28.66 -6.81 -28.94
C GLY A 346 -29.07 -7.62 -27.70
N THR A 347 -28.13 -7.78 -26.78
CA THR A 347 -28.24 -8.57 -25.55
C THR A 347 -28.24 -7.69 -24.29
N VAL A 348 -28.67 -8.23 -23.14
CA VAL A 348 -28.54 -7.52 -21.87
C VAL A 348 -27.07 -7.21 -21.56
N ALA A 349 -26.14 -8.08 -21.97
CA ALA A 349 -24.70 -7.87 -21.84
C ALA A 349 -24.15 -6.71 -22.70
N ASP A 350 -24.71 -6.47 -23.90
CA ASP A 350 -24.39 -5.28 -24.71
C ASP A 350 -24.76 -3.99 -23.99
N LEU A 351 -25.97 -3.95 -23.41
CA LEU A 351 -26.49 -2.79 -22.69
C LEU A 351 -25.66 -2.51 -21.42
N THR A 352 -25.26 -3.56 -20.68
CA THR A 352 -24.39 -3.42 -19.50
C THR A 352 -22.96 -3.03 -19.86
N THR A 353 -22.40 -3.55 -20.96
CA THR A 353 -21.08 -3.11 -21.45
C THR A 353 -21.12 -1.65 -21.91
N ALA A 354 -22.23 -1.22 -22.53
CA ALA A 354 -22.44 0.18 -22.89
C ALA A 354 -22.61 1.09 -21.67
N TRP A 355 -23.26 0.60 -20.61
CA TRP A 355 -23.34 1.29 -19.32
C TRP A 355 -21.95 1.56 -18.74
N LEU A 356 -21.12 0.52 -18.63
CA LEU A 356 -19.74 0.61 -18.15
C LEU A 356 -18.92 1.61 -19.00
N ASN A 357 -19.06 1.52 -20.33
CA ASN A 357 -18.40 2.43 -21.27
C ASN A 357 -18.84 3.90 -21.15
N ALA A 358 -20.06 4.18 -20.70
CA ALA A 358 -20.55 5.54 -20.50
C ALA A 358 -19.99 6.13 -19.19
N ARG A 359 -20.11 5.39 -18.08
CA ARG A 359 -19.54 5.76 -16.77
C ARG A 359 -18.01 5.92 -16.81
N ALA A 360 -17.31 5.09 -17.58
CA ALA A 360 -15.90 5.26 -17.87
C ALA A 360 -15.59 6.59 -18.59
N LYS A 361 -16.44 7.05 -19.52
CA LYS A 361 -16.27 8.36 -20.17
C LYS A 361 -16.51 9.52 -19.22
N THR A 362 -17.47 9.39 -18.30
CA THR A 362 -17.74 10.40 -17.26
C THR A 362 -16.50 10.65 -16.43
N VAL A 363 -15.85 9.60 -15.89
CA VAL A 363 -14.62 9.79 -15.08
C VAL A 363 -13.40 10.17 -15.93
N MET A 364 -13.27 9.68 -17.17
CA MET A 364 -12.20 10.11 -18.08
C MET A 364 -12.31 11.59 -18.49
N ALA A 365 -13.50 12.20 -18.43
CA ALA A 365 -13.65 13.64 -18.65
C ALA A 365 -13.01 14.50 -17.54
N HIS A 366 -12.71 13.89 -16.38
CA HIS A 366 -11.96 14.46 -15.26
C HIS A 366 -10.52 13.92 -15.20
N ASP A 367 -9.95 13.52 -16.34
CA ASP A 367 -8.58 12.95 -16.45
C ASP A 367 -8.33 11.71 -15.56
N ARG A 368 -9.40 10.98 -15.18
CA ARG A 368 -9.30 9.75 -14.37
C ARG A 368 -9.09 8.53 -15.25
N THR A 369 -8.25 7.60 -14.78
CA THR A 369 -8.10 6.26 -15.35
C THR A 369 -9.14 5.33 -14.73
N PRO A 370 -10.11 4.82 -15.50
CA PRO A 370 -11.14 3.93 -14.98
C PRO A 370 -10.60 2.51 -14.78
N ARG A 371 -11.08 1.84 -13.73
CA ARG A 371 -11.03 0.39 -13.59
C ARG A 371 -12.40 -0.16 -13.18
N ALA A 372 -12.62 -1.45 -13.44
CA ALA A 372 -13.84 -2.16 -13.08
C ALA A 372 -13.49 -3.62 -12.71
N TRP A 373 -14.37 -4.27 -11.94
CA TRP A 373 -14.23 -5.67 -11.59
C TRP A 373 -14.35 -6.58 -12.81
N ASN A 374 -13.65 -7.71 -12.80
CA ASN A 374 -13.51 -8.56 -13.98
C ASN A 374 -14.83 -9.15 -14.48
N ASP A 375 -15.76 -9.51 -13.60
CA ASP A 375 -17.05 -10.08 -13.97
C ASP A 375 -17.97 -9.08 -14.71
N GLY A 376 -17.71 -7.77 -14.61
CA GLY A 376 -18.31 -6.73 -15.46
C GLY A 376 -17.88 -6.75 -16.94
N PHE A 377 -16.96 -7.63 -17.36
CA PHE A 377 -16.45 -7.72 -18.73
C PHE A 377 -16.98 -8.96 -19.47
N PHE A 378 -18.23 -8.88 -19.92
CA PHE A 378 -18.96 -9.98 -20.55
C PHE A 378 -18.32 -10.53 -21.84
N LYS A 379 -18.74 -11.75 -22.23
CA LYS A 379 -18.33 -12.42 -23.48
C LYS A 379 -19.37 -12.19 -24.58
N ASP A 380 -18.93 -12.34 -25.82
CA ASP A 380 -19.78 -12.41 -27.03
C ASP A 380 -20.71 -11.20 -27.26
N THR A 381 -20.38 -10.04 -26.68
CA THR A 381 -21.07 -8.77 -26.91
C THR A 381 -20.66 -8.15 -28.26
N SER A 382 -21.62 -7.47 -28.91
CA SER A 382 -21.38 -6.58 -30.05
C SER A 382 -20.79 -5.23 -29.63
N VAL A 383 -21.01 -4.82 -28.39
CA VAL A 383 -20.36 -3.67 -27.74
C VAL A 383 -19.09 -4.15 -27.03
N GLU A 384 -17.93 -3.61 -27.40
CA GLU A 384 -16.66 -3.89 -26.73
C GLU A 384 -16.43 -2.94 -25.54
N PRO A 385 -15.95 -3.41 -24.38
CA PRO A 385 -15.56 -2.53 -23.29
C PRO A 385 -14.32 -1.71 -23.68
N LEU A 386 -14.31 -0.42 -23.34
CA LEU A 386 -13.23 0.53 -23.64
C LEU A 386 -11.86 -0.03 -23.19
N LYS A 387 -10.81 0.25 -23.96
CA LYS A 387 -9.46 -0.31 -23.73
C LYS A 387 -8.72 0.37 -22.58
N GLU A 388 -9.15 1.59 -22.29
CA GLU A 388 -8.72 2.46 -21.21
C GLU A 388 -9.12 1.90 -19.84
N ILE A 389 -10.18 1.06 -19.77
CA ILE A 389 -10.65 0.44 -18.53
C ILE A 389 -9.70 -0.69 -18.12
N GLN A 390 -9.01 -0.48 -17.01
CA GLN A 390 -8.18 -1.47 -16.33
C GLN A 390 -9.06 -2.53 -15.64
N VAL A 391 -8.53 -3.73 -15.48
CA VAL A 391 -9.28 -4.86 -14.88
C VAL A 391 -8.85 -5.03 -13.43
N ALA A 392 -9.77 -4.87 -12.48
CA ALA A 392 -9.60 -5.36 -11.12
C ALA A 392 -10.05 -6.84 -11.09
N TYR A 393 -9.10 -7.78 -11.03
CA TYR A 393 -9.42 -9.21 -11.08
C TYR A 393 -9.48 -9.80 -9.67
N TRP A 394 -10.68 -10.16 -9.22
CA TRP A 394 -10.92 -10.67 -7.86
C TRP A 394 -11.24 -12.17 -7.84
N THR A 395 -12.28 -12.59 -8.56
CA THR A 395 -12.72 -13.99 -8.63
C THR A 395 -12.99 -14.45 -10.07
N GLY A 396 -13.46 -15.68 -10.20
CA GLY A 396 -13.85 -16.26 -11.49
C GLY A 396 -14.87 -17.39 -11.34
N LYS A 397 -15.74 -17.28 -10.34
CA LYS A 397 -16.75 -18.26 -9.91
C LYS A 397 -18.13 -17.98 -10.53
N GLU A 398 -18.30 -16.80 -11.13
CA GLU A 398 -19.49 -16.29 -11.80
C GLU A 398 -19.88 -17.06 -13.08
N ILE A 399 -21.13 -16.90 -13.51
CA ILE A 399 -21.59 -17.42 -14.81
C ILE A 399 -20.89 -16.62 -15.92
N GLY A 400 -20.29 -17.32 -16.88
CA GLY A 400 -19.57 -16.67 -18.00
C GLY A 400 -18.12 -16.28 -17.70
N ALA A 401 -17.62 -16.58 -16.51
CA ALA A 401 -16.28 -16.21 -16.03
C ALA A 401 -15.16 -16.33 -17.07
N ARG A 402 -14.31 -15.30 -17.09
CA ARG A 402 -13.11 -15.22 -17.93
C ARG A 402 -11.86 -15.55 -17.13
N GLN A 403 -10.98 -16.37 -17.68
CA GLN A 403 -9.67 -16.62 -17.07
C GLN A 403 -8.79 -15.37 -17.15
N PRO A 404 -7.86 -15.11 -16.20
CA PRO A 404 -6.98 -13.94 -16.25
C PRO A 404 -6.22 -13.82 -17.59
N ALA A 405 -5.80 -14.95 -18.17
CA ALA A 405 -5.14 -15.01 -19.46
C ALA A 405 -5.99 -14.46 -20.63
N GLU A 406 -7.32 -14.47 -20.56
CA GLU A 406 -8.20 -13.88 -21.58
C GLU A 406 -8.14 -12.34 -21.58
N TYR A 407 -7.93 -11.72 -20.43
CA TYR A 407 -7.73 -10.26 -20.32
C TYR A 407 -6.31 -9.85 -20.74
N LEU A 408 -5.33 -10.61 -20.27
CA LEU A 408 -3.92 -10.35 -20.54
C LEU A 408 -3.61 -10.53 -22.03
N SER A 409 -4.09 -11.60 -22.67
CA SER A 409 -3.93 -11.78 -24.13
C SER A 409 -4.68 -10.76 -24.98
N ALA A 410 -5.74 -10.13 -24.45
CA ALA A 410 -6.40 -8.98 -25.07
C ALA A 410 -5.64 -7.64 -24.89
N GLY A 411 -4.48 -7.66 -24.22
CA GLY A 411 -3.62 -6.50 -23.99
C GLY A 411 -4.07 -5.58 -22.85
N ARG A 412 -5.02 -6.03 -22.00
CA ARG A 412 -5.46 -5.23 -20.84
C ARG A 412 -4.41 -5.22 -19.72
N LYS A 413 -4.41 -4.14 -18.95
CA LYS A 413 -3.71 -4.04 -17.66
C LYS A 413 -4.61 -4.57 -16.55
N VAL A 414 -4.01 -5.26 -15.59
CA VAL A 414 -4.72 -5.95 -14.49
C VAL A 414 -4.16 -5.51 -13.14
N ILE A 415 -5.03 -5.22 -12.18
CA ILE A 415 -4.71 -5.16 -10.75
C ILE A 415 -5.22 -6.46 -10.12
N ASN A 416 -4.38 -7.10 -9.31
CA ASN A 416 -4.67 -8.39 -8.69
C ASN A 416 -5.39 -8.21 -7.35
N TYR A 417 -6.63 -8.72 -7.25
CA TYR A 417 -7.48 -8.72 -6.05
C TYR A 417 -7.84 -10.17 -5.62
N ASN A 418 -6.98 -11.15 -5.94
CA ASN A 418 -7.21 -12.58 -5.75
C ASN A 418 -7.96 -12.96 -4.45
N ASP A 419 -9.18 -13.49 -4.61
CA ASP A 419 -10.10 -13.83 -3.52
C ASP A 419 -9.66 -14.97 -2.59
N GLU A 420 -8.62 -15.72 -2.96
CA GLU A 420 -8.06 -16.81 -2.16
C GLU A 420 -6.90 -16.37 -1.25
N PHE A 421 -6.26 -15.23 -1.54
CA PHE A 421 -5.11 -14.72 -0.77
C PHE A 421 -5.27 -13.28 -0.26
N LEU A 422 -6.14 -12.46 -0.84
CA LEU A 422 -6.19 -11.01 -0.59
C LEU A 422 -7.54 -10.50 -0.05
N TYR A 423 -8.53 -11.38 0.18
CA TYR A 423 -9.90 -11.00 0.63
C TYR A 423 -10.15 -11.29 2.12
N TYR A 424 -10.07 -10.25 2.95
CA TYR A 424 -10.37 -10.30 4.39
C TYR A 424 -11.85 -9.95 4.61
N VAL A 425 -12.75 -10.93 4.49
CA VAL A 425 -14.20 -10.70 4.65
C VAL A 425 -14.64 -10.97 6.10
N LEU A 426 -15.29 -9.99 6.72
CA LEU A 426 -15.69 -10.04 8.12
C LEU A 426 -16.76 -11.11 8.34
N GLY A 427 -16.49 -12.02 9.29
CA GLY A 427 -17.41 -13.06 9.72
C GLY A 427 -17.45 -14.32 8.86
N GLU A 428 -16.64 -14.38 7.78
CA GLU A 428 -16.46 -15.57 6.93
C GLU A 428 -17.79 -16.26 6.48
N PRO A 429 -18.81 -15.51 5.99
CA PRO A 429 -20.12 -16.08 5.62
C PRO A 429 -20.08 -17.02 4.41
N LEU A 430 -19.06 -16.89 3.57
CA LEU A 430 -18.89 -17.60 2.30
C LEU A 430 -17.68 -18.54 2.37
N THR A 431 -17.58 -19.46 1.42
CA THR A 431 -16.48 -20.45 1.36
C THR A 431 -15.18 -19.87 0.80
N PHE A 432 -14.84 -18.63 1.16
CA PHE A 432 -13.53 -18.05 0.88
C PHE A 432 -12.46 -18.66 1.80
N VAL A 433 -11.21 -18.67 1.36
CA VAL A 433 -10.10 -19.16 2.19
C VAL A 433 -9.47 -17.95 2.87
N TYR A 434 -9.67 -17.81 4.18
CA TYR A 434 -9.25 -16.63 4.91
C TYR A 434 -7.76 -16.28 4.69
N PRO A 435 -7.42 -15.02 4.42
CA PRO A 435 -6.06 -14.63 4.13
C PRO A 435 -5.26 -14.55 5.42
N THR A 436 -4.09 -15.19 5.42
CA THR A 436 -3.10 -15.06 6.49
C THR A 436 -1.80 -14.56 5.91
N GLY A 437 -1.04 -13.78 6.69
CA GLY A 437 0.28 -13.32 6.26
C GLY A 437 1.20 -14.49 5.87
N GLU A 438 1.10 -15.63 6.55
CA GLU A 438 1.84 -16.86 6.23
C GLU A 438 1.53 -17.38 4.82
N ARG A 439 0.25 -17.53 4.47
CA ARG A 439 -0.17 -17.98 3.14
C ARG A 439 0.28 -17.01 2.04
N ILE A 440 0.12 -15.71 2.25
CA ILE A 440 0.54 -14.68 1.29
C ILE A 440 2.06 -14.72 1.10
N TYR A 441 2.81 -14.74 2.21
CA TYR A 441 4.27 -14.73 2.21
C TYR A 441 4.88 -15.96 1.51
N GLU A 442 4.38 -17.16 1.83
CA GLU A 442 4.93 -18.41 1.34
C GLU A 442 4.44 -18.81 -0.06
N GLN A 443 3.18 -18.51 -0.42
CA GLN A 443 2.50 -19.15 -1.55
C GLN A 443 2.06 -18.17 -2.64
N TRP A 444 1.67 -16.94 -2.28
CA TRP A 444 1.21 -15.96 -3.27
C TRP A 444 2.38 -15.28 -4.01
N THR A 445 2.10 -14.80 -5.22
CA THR A 445 2.94 -13.86 -5.99
C THR A 445 2.01 -13.01 -6.86
N PRO A 446 2.43 -11.83 -7.36
CA PRO A 446 1.58 -10.98 -8.20
C PRO A 446 1.01 -11.68 -9.45
N ARG A 447 1.69 -12.71 -9.97
CA ARG A 447 1.22 -13.54 -11.10
C ARG A 447 0.09 -14.52 -10.74
N VAL A 448 -0.17 -14.76 -9.46
CA VAL A 448 -1.30 -15.59 -8.98
C VAL A 448 -2.55 -14.71 -8.92
N ILE A 449 -3.13 -14.46 -10.10
CA ILE A 449 -4.29 -13.56 -10.26
C ILE A 449 -5.61 -14.25 -9.87
N ARG A 450 -5.67 -15.59 -10.01
CA ARG A 450 -6.85 -16.39 -9.67
C ARG A 450 -6.42 -17.70 -9.03
N GLY A 451 -7.08 -18.08 -7.93
CA GLY A 451 -6.77 -19.31 -7.21
C GLY A 451 -5.32 -19.33 -6.72
N THR A 452 -4.63 -20.46 -6.90
CA THR A 452 -3.22 -20.66 -6.47
C THR A 452 -2.20 -20.73 -7.61
N GLU A 453 -2.62 -20.73 -8.88
CA GLU A 453 -1.72 -20.91 -10.02
C GLU A 453 -1.28 -19.58 -10.64
N ALA A 454 0.01 -19.44 -10.90
CA ALA A 454 0.58 -18.25 -11.53
C ALA A 454 0.37 -18.25 -13.05
N VAL A 455 -0.01 -17.11 -13.62
CA VAL A 455 -0.05 -16.92 -15.08
C VAL A 455 1.36 -16.96 -15.69
N ASP A 456 1.40 -17.20 -17.01
CA ASP A 456 2.61 -17.15 -17.83
C ASP A 456 3.40 -15.86 -17.59
N ALA A 457 4.71 -15.99 -17.32
CA ALA A 457 5.59 -14.88 -16.96
C ALA A 457 5.69 -13.79 -18.03
N LYS A 458 5.36 -14.09 -19.31
CA LYS A 458 5.31 -13.07 -20.38
C LYS A 458 4.27 -11.97 -20.16
N TYR A 459 3.33 -12.15 -19.23
CA TYR A 459 2.29 -11.19 -18.90
C TYR A 459 2.63 -10.32 -17.68
N ASP A 460 3.79 -10.49 -17.06
CA ASP A 460 4.11 -9.85 -15.78
C ASP A 460 4.07 -8.30 -15.84
N ASP A 461 4.51 -7.72 -16.95
CA ASP A 461 4.44 -6.27 -17.26
C ASP A 461 3.01 -5.75 -17.45
N GLN A 462 2.01 -6.62 -17.59
CA GLN A 462 0.59 -6.26 -17.67
C GLN A 462 -0.11 -6.30 -16.31
N ILE A 463 0.52 -6.91 -15.31
CA ILE A 463 0.03 -6.95 -13.93
C ILE A 463 0.65 -5.75 -13.21
N LEU A 464 -0.16 -4.71 -12.99
CA LEU A 464 0.30 -3.46 -12.38
C LEU A 464 0.70 -3.65 -10.91
N GLY A 465 0.14 -4.66 -10.26
CA GLY A 465 0.39 -5.00 -8.87
C GLY A 465 -0.81 -5.70 -8.24
N GLY A 466 -1.05 -5.47 -6.96
CA GLY A 466 -2.13 -6.11 -6.22
C GLY A 466 -2.67 -5.26 -5.08
N SER A 467 -3.87 -5.61 -4.63
CA SER A 467 -4.59 -4.89 -3.58
C SER A 467 -5.22 -5.85 -2.57
N PHE A 468 -4.94 -5.63 -1.29
CA PHE A 468 -5.53 -6.39 -0.18
C PHE A 468 -6.86 -5.75 0.23
N ALA A 469 -7.96 -6.49 0.16
CA ALA A 469 -9.31 -5.97 0.36
C ALA A 469 -9.93 -6.44 1.69
N VAL A 470 -10.53 -5.51 2.44
CA VAL A 470 -11.36 -5.78 3.62
C VAL A 470 -12.82 -5.57 3.27
N TRP A 471 -13.64 -6.61 3.44
CA TRP A 471 -15.06 -6.63 3.08
C TRP A 471 -15.97 -6.83 4.30
N GLY A 472 -16.99 -5.99 4.43
CA GLY A 472 -17.86 -5.86 5.61
C GLY A 472 -19.11 -6.74 5.59
N ASP A 473 -19.10 -7.90 4.93
CA ASP A 473 -20.28 -8.77 4.70
C ASP A 473 -21.11 -9.05 5.97
N ILE A 474 -20.45 -9.37 7.08
CA ILE A 474 -21.04 -9.35 8.42
C ILE A 474 -20.31 -8.25 9.22
N PRO A 475 -20.79 -6.99 9.17
CA PRO A 475 -20.00 -5.83 9.61
C PRO A 475 -19.73 -5.86 11.12
N ASP A 476 -20.62 -6.47 11.91
CA ASP A 476 -20.49 -6.59 13.36
C ASP A 476 -19.68 -7.81 13.83
N ALA A 477 -19.19 -8.66 12.91
CA ALA A 477 -18.37 -9.82 13.28
C ALA A 477 -17.02 -9.42 13.90
N GLN A 478 -16.54 -8.20 13.61
CA GLN A 478 -15.33 -7.63 14.19
C GLN A 478 -15.48 -6.14 14.48
N THR A 479 -14.90 -5.67 15.58
CA THR A 479 -14.67 -4.24 15.84
C THR A 479 -13.58 -3.69 14.93
N GLN A 480 -13.55 -2.37 14.70
CA GLN A 480 -12.49 -1.73 13.89
C GLN A 480 -11.08 -2.04 14.43
N ALA A 481 -10.92 -2.17 15.75
CA ALA A 481 -9.66 -2.56 16.39
C ALA A 481 -9.26 -4.02 16.10
N GLN A 482 -10.22 -4.95 16.00
CA GLN A 482 -9.95 -6.34 15.61
C GLN A 482 -9.57 -6.45 14.14
N VAL A 483 -10.21 -5.66 13.25
CA VAL A 483 -9.80 -5.56 11.84
C VAL A 483 -8.36 -5.06 11.75
N ALA A 484 -8.03 -3.97 12.46
CA ALA A 484 -6.68 -3.40 12.49
C ALA A 484 -5.58 -4.41 12.91
N GLU A 485 -5.80 -5.18 13.98
CA GLU A 485 -4.85 -6.23 14.38
C GLU A 485 -4.81 -7.39 13.36
N GLY A 486 -5.98 -7.76 12.82
CA GLY A 486 -6.11 -8.91 11.93
C GLY A 486 -5.46 -8.73 10.56
N ILE A 487 -5.41 -7.51 10.03
CA ILE A 487 -4.85 -7.21 8.69
C ILE A 487 -3.35 -6.92 8.71
N ARG A 488 -2.76 -6.57 9.85
CA ARG A 488 -1.35 -6.14 10.00
C ARG A 488 -0.34 -7.09 9.34
N LEU A 489 -0.37 -8.37 9.71
CA LEU A 489 0.52 -9.39 9.12
C LEU A 489 0.20 -9.70 7.65
N PRO A 490 -1.08 -9.81 7.21
CA PRO A 490 -1.43 -9.84 5.79
C PRO A 490 -0.92 -8.64 4.96
N LEU A 491 -0.97 -7.41 5.48
CA LEU A 491 -0.46 -6.20 4.80
C LEU A 491 1.06 -6.26 4.64
N ALA A 492 1.78 -6.52 5.73
CA ALA A 492 3.23 -6.71 5.71
C ALA A 492 3.66 -7.78 4.70
N ALA A 493 2.98 -8.92 4.69
CA ALA A 493 3.23 -9.99 3.72
C ALA A 493 2.89 -9.58 2.28
N THR A 494 1.79 -8.85 2.05
CA THR A 494 1.37 -8.41 0.72
C THR A 494 2.39 -7.47 0.08
N VAL A 495 2.84 -6.45 0.83
CA VAL A 495 3.78 -5.47 0.26
C VAL A 495 5.17 -6.05 0.03
N GLN A 496 5.65 -6.96 0.89
CA GLN A 496 6.91 -7.68 0.65
C GLN A 496 6.93 -8.36 -0.72
N LYS A 497 5.78 -8.86 -1.18
CA LYS A 497 5.62 -9.63 -2.43
C LYS A 497 5.30 -8.75 -3.65
N LEU A 498 5.05 -7.46 -3.44
CA LEU A 498 4.84 -6.45 -4.48
C LEU A 498 6.03 -5.49 -4.62
N TRP A 499 6.85 -5.38 -3.59
CA TRP A 499 8.06 -4.55 -3.57
C TRP A 499 9.29 -5.30 -4.05
N ASP A 500 9.55 -6.48 -3.48
CA ASP A 500 10.68 -7.33 -3.84
C ASP A 500 10.21 -8.45 -4.81
N PRO A 501 10.79 -8.56 -6.02
CA PRO A 501 10.41 -9.61 -6.97
C PRO A 501 11.02 -10.98 -6.60
N GLU A 502 12.00 -11.03 -5.70
CA GLU A 502 12.69 -12.25 -5.33
C GLU A 502 11.86 -13.09 -4.33
N LYS A 503 12.37 -14.29 -4.01
CA LYS A 503 11.80 -15.10 -2.94
C LYS A 503 12.33 -14.53 -1.61
N PRO A 504 11.47 -14.10 -0.67
CA PRO A 504 11.92 -13.58 0.62
C PRO A 504 12.86 -14.55 1.34
N GLU A 505 13.99 -14.03 1.86
CA GLU A 505 15.02 -14.85 2.51
C GLU A 505 14.61 -15.36 3.89
N LEU A 506 13.88 -14.55 4.66
CA LEU A 506 13.51 -14.87 6.04
C LEU A 506 12.54 -16.05 6.09
N SER A 507 12.62 -16.84 7.15
CA SER A 507 11.52 -17.76 7.46
C SER A 507 10.28 -16.96 7.86
N TRP A 508 9.07 -17.53 7.70
CA TRP A 508 7.85 -16.88 8.18
C TRP A 508 7.91 -16.51 9.67
N ALA A 509 8.57 -17.33 10.49
CA ALA A 509 8.75 -17.05 11.92
C ALA A 509 9.62 -15.80 12.16
N ASP A 510 10.71 -15.64 11.40
CA ASP A 510 11.62 -14.49 11.49
C ASP A 510 10.99 -13.23 10.88
N PHE A 511 10.26 -13.36 9.77
CA PHE A 511 9.49 -12.27 9.16
C PHE A 511 8.39 -11.76 10.10
N LYS A 512 7.64 -12.65 10.74
CA LYS A 512 6.64 -12.28 11.76
C LYS A 512 7.29 -11.62 12.98
N ALA A 513 8.45 -12.10 13.43
CA ALA A 513 9.19 -11.48 14.53
C ALA A 513 9.72 -10.09 14.15
N LEU A 514 10.11 -9.89 12.88
CA LEU A 514 10.50 -8.60 12.33
C LEU A 514 9.30 -7.63 12.26
N ALA A 515 8.16 -8.07 11.72
CA ALA A 515 6.94 -7.26 11.68
C ALA A 515 6.53 -6.78 13.08
N ASN A 516 6.38 -7.71 14.03
CA ASN A 516 6.07 -7.42 15.44
C ASN A 516 7.08 -6.53 16.19
N ARG A 517 8.26 -6.25 15.60
CA ARG A 517 9.27 -5.35 16.16
C ARG A 517 9.12 -3.93 15.60
N LEU A 518 8.60 -3.80 14.38
CA LEU A 518 8.46 -2.55 13.64
C LEU A 518 7.10 -1.85 13.86
N ASP A 519 6.20 -2.49 14.62
CA ASP A 519 4.92 -1.94 15.10
C ASP A 519 5.06 -1.25 16.49
#